data_AF-A0A812K6Y8-F1
#
_entry.id   AF-A0A812K6Y8-F1
#
_cell.length_a   1.000
_cell.length_b   1.000
_cell.length_c   1.000
_cell.angle_alpha   90.00
_cell.angle_beta   90.00
_cell.angle_gamma   90.00
#
_symmetry.space_group_name_H-M   'P 1'
#
loop_
_entity.id
_entity.type
_entity.pdbx_description
1 polymer ?
#
loop_
_entity_poly.entity_id
_entity_poly.type
_entity_poly.pdbx_seq_one_letter_code
_entity_poly.pdbx_strand_id
1 'polypeptide(L)'
;MDYEPDGTQELLIDSAQERTARRTEHLLLAARLSFFFFHGLLIISASMGFQEVSWWLIFTPAWLGDTICLVLVVLSWFGSCPYVQSCLQERQARLGDANPSILTDILPDIVMGILSLVYMLLALLAELLLCRYLSELSNGFDAAPVAPVVVFMLVSTLTCCRGVCIFTSSVLFCCIGLAALSTCVLVLALPGQPTPWVLFVPWAAAVLCLLIAAVCQLQRCRSILCREEVLLRILELVVLTLVLSSVLVTIVELAPSVAVGDGGRYAGIAGVVAGTGICALSALHARMAMAESRFGAVSERLLIAEMSCQDPGTSLRSSVISGVGLEVGGDLSLSARSGPGSWRSGRMIRVVGPPDPEVADAATSAEASEPQQM
;
A
#
# COMPACT_ATOMS: atom_id res chain seq x y z
N MET A 1 10.42 -0.89 54.64
CA MET A 1 11.20 -0.49 53.44
C MET A 1 10.20 -0.53 52.31
N ASP A 2 9.58 0.61 52.07
CA ASP A 2 8.58 0.75 51.02
C ASP A 2 9.34 1.08 49.75
N TYR A 3 9.44 0.10 48.85
CA TYR A 3 9.89 0.33 47.49
C TYR A 3 8.71 0.97 46.75
N GLU A 4 8.72 2.29 46.58
CA GLU A 4 7.95 2.90 45.51
C GLU A 4 8.51 2.35 44.19
N PRO A 5 7.70 1.62 43.39
CA PRO A 5 8.14 1.24 42.05
C PRO A 5 8.24 2.53 41.23
N ASP A 6 9.47 2.86 40.82
CA ASP A 6 9.81 3.98 39.95
C ASP A 6 9.11 3.81 38.59
N GLY A 7 7.87 4.30 38.47
CA GLY A 7 7.08 4.29 37.22
C GLY A 7 7.74 5.07 36.07
N THR A 8 8.82 5.79 36.35
CA THR A 8 9.68 6.44 35.34
C THR A 8 10.50 5.44 34.52
N GLN A 9 10.78 4.24 35.06
CA GLN A 9 11.57 3.23 34.34
C GLN A 9 10.72 2.49 33.29
N GLU A 10 9.44 2.25 33.55
CA GLU A 10 8.50 1.64 32.57
C GLU A 10 8.29 2.57 31.36
N LEU A 11 8.10 3.87 31.59
CA LEU A 11 7.90 4.88 30.53
C LEU A 11 9.10 5.04 29.58
N LEU A 12 10.33 4.80 30.06
CA LEU A 12 11.54 4.89 29.24
C LEU A 12 11.74 3.66 28.34
N ILE A 13 11.36 2.47 28.82
CA ILE A 13 11.49 1.21 28.07
C ILE A 13 10.55 1.21 26.86
N ASP A 14 9.31 1.66 27.05
CA ASP A 14 8.32 1.79 25.96
C ASP A 14 8.83 2.69 24.83
N SER A 15 9.45 3.82 25.19
CA SER A 15 9.95 4.78 24.20
C SER A 15 11.07 4.24 23.30
N ALA A 16 11.90 3.32 23.80
CA ALA A 16 12.99 2.72 23.04
C ALA A 16 12.49 1.60 22.13
N GLN A 17 11.57 0.76 22.62
CA GLN A 17 10.95 -0.30 21.84
C GLN A 17 10.14 0.27 20.66
N GLU A 18 9.32 1.29 20.92
CA GLU A 18 8.51 1.97 19.90
C GLU A 18 9.38 2.57 18.77
N ARG A 19 10.55 3.14 19.12
CA ARG A 19 11.51 3.66 18.13
C ARG A 19 12.07 2.56 17.22
N THR A 20 12.35 1.38 17.77
CA THR A 20 12.90 0.27 16.97
C THR A 20 11.87 -0.34 16.01
N ALA A 21 10.62 -0.46 16.45
CA ALA A 21 9.51 -0.88 15.59
C ALA A 21 9.29 0.12 14.44
N ARG A 22 9.16 1.42 14.75
CA ARG A 22 9.03 2.49 13.74
C ARG A 22 10.19 2.52 12.75
N ARG A 23 11.43 2.28 13.21
CA ARG A 23 12.60 2.23 12.33
C ARG A 23 12.49 1.09 11.32
N THR A 24 12.04 -0.09 11.75
CA THR A 24 11.83 -1.26 10.89
C THR A 24 10.77 -0.95 9.83
N GLU A 25 9.65 -0.36 10.25
CA GLU A 25 8.57 0.06 9.34
C GLU A 25 9.06 1.08 8.30
N HIS A 26 9.78 2.13 8.73
CA HIS A 26 10.32 3.14 7.82
C HIS A 26 11.33 2.56 6.81
N LEU A 27 12.16 1.59 7.21
CA LEU A 27 13.09 0.92 6.30
C LEU A 27 12.35 0.08 5.26
N LEU A 28 11.33 -0.68 5.66
CA LEU A 28 10.50 -1.47 4.74
C LEU A 28 9.70 -0.58 3.77
N LEU A 29 9.18 0.54 4.28
CA LEU A 29 8.53 1.53 3.44
C LEU A 29 9.53 2.13 2.44
N ALA A 30 10.71 2.56 2.89
CA ALA A 30 11.75 3.11 2.03
C ALA A 30 12.18 2.10 0.94
N ALA A 31 12.26 0.81 1.27
CA ALA A 31 12.55 -0.26 0.32
C ALA A 31 11.49 -0.30 -0.80
N ARG A 32 10.20 -0.30 -0.42
CA ARG A 32 9.07 -0.30 -1.37
C ARG A 32 9.07 0.94 -2.27
N LEU A 33 9.29 2.11 -1.69
CA LEU A 33 9.30 3.38 -2.42
C LEU A 33 10.46 3.44 -3.42
N SER A 34 11.64 2.96 -3.00
CA SER A 34 12.82 2.87 -3.86
C SER A 34 12.55 1.92 -5.03
N PHE A 35 12.01 0.73 -4.76
CA PHE A 35 11.64 -0.24 -5.78
C PHE A 35 10.73 0.39 -6.86
N PHE A 36 9.62 1.01 -6.46
CA PHE A 36 8.70 1.66 -7.41
C PHE A 36 9.36 2.78 -8.19
N PHE A 37 10.13 3.64 -7.51
CA PHE A 37 10.78 4.77 -8.17
C PHE A 37 11.75 4.31 -9.27
N PHE A 38 12.63 3.36 -8.95
CA PHE A 38 13.61 2.85 -9.91
C PHE A 38 12.99 2.05 -11.06
N HIS A 39 11.89 1.32 -10.81
CA HIS A 39 11.13 0.66 -11.88
C HIS A 39 10.39 1.67 -12.76
N GLY A 40 9.91 2.79 -12.20
CA GLY A 40 9.41 3.91 -13.00
C GLY A 40 10.49 4.48 -13.93
N LEU A 41 11.73 4.62 -13.45
CA LEU A 41 12.88 5.02 -14.27
C LEU A 41 13.24 4.00 -15.35
N LEU A 42 13.15 2.70 -15.05
CA LEU A 42 13.29 1.63 -16.05
C LEU A 42 12.28 1.82 -17.18
N ILE A 43 11.00 2.01 -16.85
CA ILE A 43 9.94 2.17 -17.84
C ILE A 43 10.19 3.41 -18.70
N ILE A 44 10.58 4.54 -18.10
CA ILE A 44 10.96 5.75 -18.85
C ILE A 44 12.11 5.45 -19.81
N SER A 45 13.18 4.80 -19.31
CA SER A 45 14.38 4.48 -20.10
C SER A 45 14.08 3.55 -21.27
N ALA A 46 13.27 2.51 -21.05
CA ALA A 46 12.83 1.58 -22.08
C ALA A 46 11.93 2.28 -23.13
N SER A 47 11.10 3.22 -22.69
CA SER A 47 10.13 3.91 -23.54
C SER A 47 10.72 5.03 -24.39
N MET A 48 11.88 5.56 -24.01
CA MET A 48 12.61 6.55 -24.81
C MET A 48 13.24 5.97 -26.09
N GLY A 49 13.21 4.65 -26.27
CA GLY A 49 13.52 4.01 -27.56
C GLY A 49 14.96 4.26 -28.02
N PHE A 50 15.92 4.15 -27.12
CA PHE A 50 17.34 4.31 -27.45
C PHE A 50 17.81 3.16 -28.35
N GLN A 51 17.70 3.33 -29.68
CA GLN A 51 18.03 2.31 -30.68
C GLN A 51 19.49 1.82 -30.63
N GLU A 52 20.38 2.60 -30.00
CA GLU A 52 21.81 2.28 -29.89
C GLU A 52 22.24 1.86 -28.48
N VAL A 53 21.32 1.84 -27.51
CA VAL A 53 21.67 1.57 -26.11
C VAL A 53 21.44 0.11 -25.79
N SER A 54 22.46 -0.54 -25.22
CA SER A 54 22.35 -1.92 -24.75
C SER A 54 21.25 -2.10 -23.71
N TRP A 55 20.52 -3.21 -23.77
CA TRP A 55 19.51 -3.57 -22.77
C TRP A 55 20.07 -3.59 -21.34
N TRP A 56 21.35 -3.89 -21.16
CA TRP A 56 22.03 -3.81 -19.86
C TRP A 56 22.00 -2.41 -19.25
N LEU A 57 22.20 -1.37 -20.07
CA LEU A 57 22.12 0.01 -19.60
C LEU A 57 20.67 0.39 -19.27
N ILE A 58 19.70 -0.06 -20.09
CA ILE A 58 18.27 0.21 -19.87
C ILE A 58 17.79 -0.37 -18.54
N PHE A 59 18.27 -1.57 -18.17
CA PHE A 59 17.93 -2.25 -16.91
C PHE A 59 18.70 -1.76 -15.68
N THR A 60 19.77 -0.95 -15.87
CA THR A 60 20.61 -0.47 -14.76
C THR A 60 19.82 0.23 -13.64
N PRO A 61 18.82 1.11 -13.91
CA PRO A 61 18.00 1.72 -12.87
C PRO A 61 17.26 0.69 -12.01
N ALA A 62 16.66 -0.35 -12.62
CA ALA A 62 15.92 -1.38 -11.89
C ALA A 62 16.84 -2.18 -10.97
N TRP A 63 18.00 -2.63 -11.47
CA TRP A 63 18.98 -3.36 -10.64
C TRP A 63 19.54 -2.53 -9.49
N LEU A 64 19.74 -1.23 -9.70
CA LEU A 64 20.11 -0.30 -8.63
C LEU A 64 19.00 -0.23 -7.57
N GLY A 65 17.75 -0.12 -8.01
CA GLY A 65 16.57 -0.15 -7.14
C GLY A 65 16.43 -1.44 -6.35
N ASP A 66 16.60 -2.58 -7.00
CA ASP A 66 16.55 -3.91 -6.38
C ASP A 66 17.65 -4.09 -5.34
N THR A 67 18.86 -3.64 -5.65
CA THR A 67 19.99 -3.67 -4.72
C THR A 67 19.71 -2.82 -3.48
N ILE A 68 19.22 -1.58 -3.67
CA ILE A 68 18.83 -0.69 -2.57
C ILE A 68 17.71 -1.32 -1.73
N CYS A 69 16.68 -1.86 -2.39
CA CYS A 69 15.57 -2.54 -1.73
C CYS A 69 16.04 -3.73 -0.89
N LEU A 70 16.91 -4.59 -1.44
CA LEU A 70 17.48 -5.74 -0.74
C LEU A 70 18.28 -5.31 0.48
N VAL A 71 19.14 -4.29 0.35
CA VAL A 71 19.91 -3.73 1.47
C VAL A 71 18.96 -3.20 2.55
N LEU A 72 17.92 -2.44 2.19
CA LEU A 72 16.97 -1.89 3.16
C LEU A 72 16.15 -2.97 3.88
N VAL A 73 15.74 -4.04 3.18
CA VAL A 73 15.05 -5.19 3.78
C VAL A 73 15.97 -5.97 4.73
N VAL A 74 17.25 -6.14 4.38
CA VAL A 74 18.23 -6.75 5.28
C VAL A 74 18.47 -5.86 6.51
N LEU A 75 18.59 -4.55 6.32
CA LEU A 75 18.74 -3.59 7.42
C LEU A 75 17.50 -3.55 8.32
N SER A 76 16.29 -3.72 7.78
CA SER A 76 15.07 -3.78 8.59
C SER A 76 15.05 -5.01 9.50
N TRP A 77 15.63 -6.15 9.06
CA TRP A 77 15.81 -7.31 9.92
C TRP A 77 16.72 -7.00 11.12
N PHE A 78 17.88 -6.39 10.88
CA PHE A 78 18.76 -5.98 11.98
C PHE A 78 18.10 -4.93 12.87
N GLY A 79 17.24 -4.09 12.31
CA GLY A 79 16.43 -3.12 13.05
C GLY A 79 15.43 -3.74 14.03
N SER A 80 14.93 -4.96 13.75
CA SER A 80 13.98 -5.65 14.62
C SER A 80 14.63 -6.47 15.73
N CYS A 81 15.94 -6.80 15.64
CA CYS A 81 16.64 -7.60 16.64
C CYS A 81 16.57 -7.05 18.08
N PRO A 82 16.76 -5.73 18.34
CA PRO A 82 16.65 -5.19 19.69
C PRO A 82 15.26 -5.38 20.30
N TYR A 83 14.21 -5.21 19.49
CA TYR A 83 12.84 -5.44 19.95
C TYR A 83 12.63 -6.92 20.31
N VAL A 84 13.05 -7.84 19.45
CA VAL A 84 12.95 -9.29 19.72
C VAL A 84 13.71 -9.64 21.00
N GLN A 85 14.88 -9.06 21.21
CA GLN A 85 15.66 -9.25 22.43
C GLN A 85 14.90 -8.74 23.66
N SER A 86 14.29 -7.56 23.61
CA SER A 86 13.48 -7.01 24.70
C SER A 86 12.30 -7.93 25.03
N CYS A 87 11.54 -8.36 24.03
CA CYS A 87 10.42 -9.27 24.25
C CYS A 87 10.87 -10.63 24.84
N LEU A 88 12.05 -11.14 24.45
CA LEU A 88 12.60 -12.37 25.03
C LEU A 88 13.04 -12.19 26.48
N GLN A 89 13.54 -11.01 26.84
CA GLN A 89 13.96 -10.69 28.21
C GLN A 89 12.76 -10.61 29.17
N GLU A 90 11.61 -10.13 28.69
CA GLU A 90 10.40 -9.99 29.49
C GLU A 90 9.70 -11.33 29.82
N ARG A 91 10.08 -12.45 29.17
CA ARG A 91 9.71 -13.85 29.50
C ARG A 91 8.21 -14.14 29.78
N GLN A 92 7.27 -13.26 29.42
CA GLN A 92 5.84 -13.51 29.64
C GLN A 92 5.13 -13.85 28.32
N ALA A 93 4.53 -15.04 28.28
CA ALA A 93 3.50 -15.36 27.32
C ALA A 93 2.14 -14.97 27.94
N ARG A 94 1.53 -13.82 27.61
CA ARG A 94 0.10 -13.57 27.92
C ARG A 94 -0.54 -12.31 27.33
N LEU A 95 -1.88 -12.41 27.27
CA LEU A 95 -2.89 -11.61 26.58
C LEU A 95 -3.17 -10.23 27.22
N GLY A 96 -3.26 -9.19 26.38
CA GLY A 96 -3.87 -7.88 26.65
C GLY A 96 -3.30 -6.78 25.74
N ASP A 97 -4.09 -5.75 25.43
CA ASP A 97 -3.68 -4.60 24.56
C ASP A 97 -2.50 -3.77 25.11
N ALA A 98 -2.07 -4.04 26.35
CA ALA A 98 -0.97 -3.36 27.03
C ALA A 98 0.37 -4.13 26.96
N ASN A 99 0.43 -5.31 26.33
CA ASN A 99 1.67 -6.10 26.27
C ASN A 99 2.01 -6.54 24.83
N PRO A 100 3.13 -6.06 24.25
CA PRO A 100 3.55 -6.42 22.91
C PRO A 100 3.82 -7.92 22.77
N SER A 101 3.27 -8.56 21.75
CA SER A 101 3.49 -9.99 21.49
C SER A 101 4.29 -10.18 20.20
N ILE A 102 5.44 -10.85 20.33
CA ILE A 102 6.31 -11.19 19.18
C ILE A 102 5.50 -11.89 18.08
N LEU A 103 4.56 -12.76 18.45
CA LEU A 103 3.84 -13.62 17.51
C LEU A 103 2.75 -12.87 16.73
N THR A 104 2.19 -11.80 17.30
CA THR A 104 1.07 -11.04 16.71
C THR A 104 1.54 -9.76 16.06
N ASP A 105 2.59 -9.13 16.59
CA ASP A 105 2.96 -7.78 16.21
C ASP A 105 4.16 -7.79 15.24
N ILE A 106 5.15 -8.64 15.50
CA ILE A 106 6.40 -8.66 14.72
C ILE A 106 6.51 -9.84 13.77
N LEU A 107 6.04 -11.02 14.17
CA LEU A 107 6.15 -12.22 13.35
C LEU A 107 5.49 -12.04 11.97
N PRO A 108 4.28 -11.44 11.85
CA PRO A 108 3.71 -11.15 10.54
C PRO A 108 4.65 -10.29 9.71
N ASP A 109 5.21 -9.22 10.26
CA ASP A 109 6.11 -8.31 9.54
C ASP A 109 7.42 -8.98 9.13
N ILE A 110 8.00 -9.84 9.98
CA ILE A 110 9.18 -10.64 9.63
C ILE A 110 8.86 -11.61 8.49
N VAL A 111 7.76 -12.36 8.60
CA VAL A 111 7.33 -13.31 7.56
C VAL A 111 7.06 -12.57 6.25
N MET A 112 6.39 -11.42 6.33
CA MET A 112 6.15 -10.54 5.19
C MET A 112 7.46 -9.98 4.60
N GLY A 113 8.45 -9.68 5.43
CA GLY A 113 9.80 -9.30 5.02
C GLY A 113 10.51 -10.41 4.25
N ILE A 114 10.48 -11.65 4.77
CA ILE A 114 11.06 -12.83 4.10
C ILE A 114 10.39 -13.09 2.76
N LEU A 115 9.05 -13.07 2.74
CA LEU A 115 8.29 -13.25 1.50
C LEU A 115 8.59 -12.13 0.49
N SER A 116 8.77 -10.90 0.96
CA SER A 116 9.17 -9.78 0.11
C SER A 116 10.60 -9.96 -0.43
N LEU A 117 11.53 -10.50 0.37
CA LEU A 117 12.88 -10.85 -0.10
C LEU A 117 12.84 -11.92 -1.19
N VAL A 118 12.07 -13.00 -1.00
CA VAL A 118 11.90 -14.05 -2.00
C VAL A 118 11.30 -13.48 -3.28
N TYR A 119 10.27 -12.63 -3.17
CA TYR A 119 9.67 -11.94 -4.30
C TYR A 119 10.68 -11.07 -5.06
N MET A 120 11.49 -10.28 -4.35
CA MET A 120 12.53 -9.44 -4.92
C MET A 120 13.60 -10.24 -5.66
N LEU A 121 14.05 -11.37 -5.09
CA LEU A 121 15.02 -12.25 -5.75
C LEU A 121 14.46 -12.87 -7.03
N LEU A 122 13.17 -13.23 -7.03
CA LEU A 122 12.49 -13.74 -8.23
C LEU A 122 12.28 -12.66 -9.28
N ALA A 123 11.96 -11.42 -8.87
CA ALA A 123 11.87 -10.27 -9.76
C ALA A 123 13.21 -9.99 -10.44
N LEU A 124 14.29 -9.87 -9.67
CA LEU A 124 15.64 -9.69 -10.20
C LEU A 124 16.04 -10.81 -11.18
N LEU A 125 15.72 -12.07 -10.84
CA LEU A 125 15.97 -13.19 -11.74
C LEU A 125 15.15 -13.08 -13.05
N ALA A 126 13.87 -12.69 -12.96
CA ALA A 126 13.03 -12.47 -14.13
C ALA A 126 13.59 -11.37 -15.03
N GLU A 127 14.06 -10.28 -14.44
CA GLU A 127 14.68 -9.16 -15.15
C GLU A 127 15.99 -9.55 -15.83
N LEU A 128 16.86 -10.31 -15.16
CA LEU A 128 18.11 -10.79 -15.76
C LEU A 128 17.83 -11.71 -16.95
N LEU A 129 16.85 -12.61 -16.82
CA LEU A 129 16.43 -13.49 -17.91
C LEU A 129 15.79 -12.71 -19.06
N LEU A 130 14.97 -11.71 -18.76
CA LEU A 130 14.36 -10.83 -19.76
C LEU A 130 15.41 -9.98 -20.48
N CYS A 131 16.33 -9.37 -19.75
CA CYS A 131 17.43 -8.57 -20.31
C CYS A 131 18.30 -9.42 -21.23
N ARG A 132 18.65 -10.64 -20.80
CA ARG A 132 19.40 -11.60 -21.62
C ARG A 132 18.63 -11.96 -22.89
N TYR A 133 17.35 -12.30 -22.77
CA TYR A 133 16.49 -12.62 -23.91
C TYR A 133 16.42 -11.47 -24.92
N LEU A 134 16.20 -10.24 -24.44
CA LEU A 134 16.14 -9.05 -25.29
C LEU A 134 17.49 -8.75 -25.95
N SER A 135 18.60 -8.99 -25.25
CA SER A 135 19.95 -8.86 -25.80
C SER A 135 20.23 -9.91 -26.88
N GLU A 136 19.85 -11.17 -26.67
CA GLU A 136 20.00 -12.23 -27.68
C GLU A 136 19.14 -11.93 -28.92
N LEU A 137 17.90 -11.48 -28.72
CA LEU A 137 17.00 -11.08 -29.79
C LEU A 137 17.56 -9.90 -30.60
N SER A 138 18.14 -8.89 -29.95
CA SER A 138 18.74 -7.74 -30.64
C SER A 138 19.95 -8.11 -31.50
N ASN A 139 20.63 -9.21 -31.18
CA ASN A 139 21.75 -9.74 -31.95
C ASN A 139 21.31 -10.73 -33.05
N GLY A 140 19.99 -10.91 -33.25
CA GLY A 140 19.44 -11.78 -34.28
C GLY A 140 19.45 -13.27 -33.92
N PHE A 141 19.61 -13.63 -32.63
CA PHE A 141 19.48 -15.02 -32.19
C PHE A 141 18.02 -15.38 -31.95
N ASP A 142 17.63 -16.58 -32.40
CA ASP A 142 16.32 -17.17 -32.10
C ASP A 142 16.30 -17.65 -30.63
N ALA A 143 16.03 -16.74 -29.70
CA ALA A 143 15.82 -17.06 -28.30
C ALA A 143 14.35 -17.40 -28.04
N ALA A 144 14.07 -18.42 -27.23
CA ALA A 144 12.72 -18.76 -26.80
C ALA A 144 12.36 -18.01 -25.50
N PRO A 145 11.19 -17.34 -25.40
CA PRO A 145 10.82 -16.56 -24.22
C PRO A 145 10.35 -17.42 -23.03
N VAL A 146 10.52 -18.75 -23.09
CA VAL A 146 9.95 -19.69 -22.11
C VAL A 146 10.44 -19.41 -20.69
N ALA A 147 11.75 -19.23 -20.51
CA ALA A 147 12.34 -18.99 -19.20
C ALA A 147 11.83 -17.71 -18.52
N PRO A 148 11.86 -16.50 -19.15
CA PRO A 148 11.33 -15.29 -18.52
C PRO A 148 9.82 -15.40 -18.26
N VAL A 149 9.03 -15.97 -19.18
CA VAL A 149 7.57 -16.13 -19.02
C VAL A 149 7.24 -17.00 -17.80
N VAL A 150 7.97 -18.10 -17.58
CA VAL A 150 7.77 -18.97 -16.41
C VAL A 150 8.06 -18.23 -15.11
N VAL A 151 9.14 -17.45 -15.04
CA VAL A 151 9.46 -16.69 -13.83
C VAL A 151 8.43 -15.58 -13.60
N PHE A 152 7.96 -14.88 -14.64
CA PHE A 152 6.86 -13.91 -14.51
C PHE A 152 5.54 -14.55 -14.04
N MET A 153 5.22 -15.78 -14.46
CA MET A 153 4.07 -16.51 -13.93
C MET A 153 4.21 -16.82 -12.45
N LEU A 154 5.41 -17.21 -11.99
CA LEU A 154 5.68 -17.43 -10.57
C LEU A 154 5.52 -16.13 -9.76
N VAL A 155 6.10 -15.02 -10.23
CA VAL A 155 5.96 -13.69 -9.62
C VAL A 155 4.48 -13.27 -9.55
N SER A 156 3.73 -13.48 -10.62
CA SER A 156 2.30 -13.16 -10.70
C SER A 156 1.46 -14.00 -9.74
N THR A 157 1.79 -15.28 -9.61
CA THR A 157 1.11 -16.20 -8.68
C THR A 157 1.41 -15.83 -7.23
N LEU A 158 2.66 -15.50 -6.91
CA LEU A 158 3.01 -15.00 -5.57
C LEU A 158 2.31 -13.68 -5.25
N THR A 159 2.13 -12.82 -6.25
CA THR A 159 1.35 -11.58 -6.12
C THR A 159 -0.12 -11.88 -5.81
N CYS A 160 -0.74 -12.84 -6.53
CA CYS A 160 -2.08 -13.32 -6.20
C CYS A 160 -2.17 -13.87 -4.78
N CYS A 161 -1.26 -14.78 -4.41
CA CYS A 161 -1.23 -15.40 -3.08
C CYS A 161 -1.09 -14.34 -1.99
N ARG A 162 -0.26 -13.31 -2.22
CA ARG A 162 -0.14 -12.16 -1.31
C ARG A 162 -1.48 -11.44 -1.16
N GLY A 163 -2.18 -11.16 -2.26
CA GLY A 163 -3.49 -10.53 -2.23
C GLY A 163 -4.56 -11.34 -1.49
N VAL A 164 -4.50 -12.67 -1.57
CA VAL A 164 -5.46 -13.55 -0.89
C VAL A 164 -5.14 -13.70 0.60
N CYS A 165 -3.85 -13.82 0.95
CA CYS A 165 -3.43 -14.12 2.32
C CYS A 165 -3.30 -12.88 3.22
N ILE A 166 -3.08 -11.68 2.66
CA ILE A 166 -2.90 -10.45 3.43
C ILE A 166 -4.08 -9.51 3.18
N PHE A 167 -4.87 -9.27 4.24
CA PHE A 167 -6.08 -8.45 4.17
C PHE A 167 -5.80 -6.97 3.83
N THR A 168 -4.61 -6.46 4.15
CA THR A 168 -4.20 -5.09 3.83
C THR A 168 -3.86 -4.99 2.33
N SER A 169 -4.74 -4.31 1.58
CA SER A 169 -4.63 -4.09 0.12
C SER A 169 -4.78 -5.36 -0.73
N SER A 170 -5.52 -6.36 -0.22
CA SER A 170 -5.81 -7.65 -0.88
C SER A 170 -6.26 -7.52 -2.34
N VAL A 171 -7.18 -6.58 -2.60
CA VAL A 171 -7.77 -6.36 -3.93
C VAL A 171 -6.71 -6.00 -4.96
N LEU A 172 -5.72 -5.18 -4.59
CA LEU A 172 -4.72 -4.70 -5.53
C LEU A 172 -3.83 -5.83 -6.03
N PHE A 173 -3.25 -6.56 -5.09
CA PHE A 173 -2.37 -7.69 -5.39
C PHE A 173 -3.12 -8.81 -6.10
N CYS A 174 -4.38 -9.07 -5.73
CA CYS A 174 -5.23 -10.07 -6.39
C CYS A 174 -5.54 -9.67 -7.84
N CYS A 175 -6.00 -8.44 -8.09
CA CYS A 175 -6.34 -7.98 -9.44
C CYS A 175 -5.12 -7.97 -10.38
N ILE A 176 -3.99 -7.44 -9.92
CA ILE A 176 -2.77 -7.37 -10.74
C ILE A 176 -2.22 -8.78 -10.99
N GLY A 177 -2.11 -9.60 -9.94
CA GLY A 177 -1.61 -10.97 -10.09
C GLY A 177 -2.49 -11.80 -11.03
N LEU A 178 -3.82 -11.70 -10.92
CA LEU A 178 -4.75 -12.45 -11.77
C LEU A 178 -4.70 -11.96 -13.22
N ALA A 179 -4.59 -10.65 -13.46
CA ALA A 179 -4.42 -10.11 -14.80
C ALA A 179 -3.11 -10.60 -15.43
N ALA A 180 -1.99 -10.55 -14.70
CA ALA A 180 -0.71 -11.01 -15.20
C ALA A 180 -0.67 -12.53 -15.43
N LEU A 181 -1.23 -13.33 -14.50
CA LEU A 181 -1.31 -14.78 -14.63
C LEU A 181 -2.20 -15.20 -15.81
N SER A 182 -3.40 -14.64 -15.92
CA SER A 182 -4.31 -14.92 -17.04
C SER A 182 -3.69 -14.51 -18.37
N THR A 183 -3.00 -13.37 -18.41
CA THR A 183 -2.23 -12.93 -19.58
C THR A 183 -1.19 -13.98 -19.98
N CYS A 184 -0.36 -14.45 -19.04
CA CYS A 184 0.67 -15.45 -19.33
C CYS A 184 0.06 -16.78 -19.81
N VAL A 185 -0.99 -17.26 -19.14
CA VAL A 185 -1.67 -18.51 -19.51
C VAL A 185 -2.28 -18.41 -20.91
N LEU A 186 -2.95 -17.30 -21.23
CA LEU A 186 -3.56 -17.12 -22.54
C LEU A 186 -2.52 -16.98 -23.66
N VAL A 187 -1.39 -16.30 -23.39
CA VAL A 187 -0.25 -16.20 -24.33
C VAL A 187 0.35 -17.57 -24.62
N LEU A 188 0.43 -18.47 -23.63
CA LEU A 188 0.94 -19.82 -23.81
C LEU A 188 -0.08 -20.79 -24.44
N ALA A 189 -1.37 -20.60 -24.16
CA ALA A 189 -2.42 -21.52 -24.59
C ALA A 189 -2.86 -21.31 -26.06
N LEU A 190 -2.61 -20.14 -26.64
CA LEU A 190 -3.04 -19.83 -28.00
C LEU A 190 -1.91 -20.10 -29.00
N PRO A 191 -2.04 -21.10 -29.89
CA PRO A 191 -1.06 -21.33 -30.94
C PRO A 191 -1.13 -20.20 -31.97
N GLY A 192 0.00 -19.52 -32.19
CA GLY A 192 0.14 -18.44 -33.18
C GLY A 192 0.45 -17.08 -32.55
N GLN A 193 0.28 -16.00 -33.33
CA GLN A 193 0.47 -14.65 -32.80
C GLN A 193 -0.70 -14.30 -31.86
N PRO A 194 -0.42 -13.95 -30.58
CA PRO A 194 -1.48 -13.62 -29.64
C PRO A 194 -2.25 -12.40 -30.14
N THR A 195 -3.59 -12.51 -30.18
CA THR A 195 -4.42 -11.37 -30.57
C THR A 195 -4.37 -10.29 -29.47
N PRO A 196 -4.41 -8.99 -29.81
CA PRO A 196 -4.37 -7.87 -28.86
C PRO A 196 -5.30 -8.03 -27.66
N TRP A 197 -6.49 -8.58 -27.92
CA TRP A 197 -7.56 -8.73 -26.96
C TRP A 197 -7.21 -9.66 -25.80
N VAL A 198 -6.30 -10.61 -26.03
CA VAL A 198 -5.78 -11.54 -25.02
C VAL A 198 -5.04 -10.78 -23.90
N LEU A 199 -4.31 -9.73 -24.28
CA LEU A 199 -3.62 -8.84 -23.33
C LEU A 199 -4.59 -7.79 -22.79
N PHE A 200 -5.45 -7.23 -23.62
CA PHE A 200 -6.28 -6.09 -23.23
C PHE A 200 -7.34 -6.44 -22.17
N VAL A 201 -8.09 -7.54 -22.36
CA VAL A 201 -9.27 -7.83 -21.53
C VAL A 201 -8.93 -8.05 -20.05
N PRO A 202 -7.94 -8.88 -19.67
CA PRO A 202 -7.61 -9.08 -18.26
C PRO A 202 -7.13 -7.80 -17.57
N TRP A 203 -6.35 -7.00 -18.28
CA TRP A 203 -5.81 -5.75 -17.76
C TRP A 203 -6.88 -4.68 -17.63
N ALA A 204 -7.78 -4.52 -18.60
CA ALA A 204 -8.90 -3.59 -18.50
C ALA A 204 -9.83 -3.91 -17.32
N ALA A 205 -10.11 -5.19 -17.09
CA ALA A 205 -10.89 -5.64 -15.94
C ALA A 205 -10.18 -5.32 -14.61
N ALA A 206 -8.88 -5.62 -14.50
CA ALA A 206 -8.11 -5.30 -13.31
C ALA A 206 -8.06 -3.78 -13.05
N VAL A 207 -7.84 -2.96 -14.08
CA VAL A 207 -7.87 -1.49 -13.98
C VAL A 207 -9.20 -1.00 -13.42
N LEU A 208 -10.31 -1.48 -13.95
CA LEU A 208 -11.64 -1.09 -13.47
C LEU A 208 -11.85 -1.49 -12.00
N CYS A 209 -11.50 -2.72 -11.63
CA CYS A 209 -11.61 -3.19 -10.25
C CYS A 209 -10.76 -2.37 -9.28
N LEU A 210 -9.52 -2.03 -9.67
CA LEU A 210 -8.62 -1.20 -8.87
C LEU A 210 -9.17 0.21 -8.66
N LEU A 211 -9.71 0.84 -9.70
CA LEU A 211 -10.29 2.18 -9.62
C LEU A 211 -11.52 2.20 -8.72
N ILE A 212 -12.41 1.21 -8.86
CA ILE A 212 -13.59 1.09 -7.99
C ILE A 212 -13.14 0.91 -6.53
N ALA A 213 -12.20 0.00 -6.28
CA ALA A 213 -11.69 -0.25 -4.93
C ALA A 213 -11.05 1.01 -4.31
N ALA A 214 -10.23 1.74 -5.08
CA ALA A 214 -9.59 2.98 -4.63
C ALA A 214 -10.61 4.09 -4.32
N VAL A 215 -11.63 4.25 -5.17
CA VAL A 215 -12.72 5.22 -4.95
C VAL A 215 -13.52 4.85 -3.70
N CYS A 216 -13.90 3.58 -3.54
CA CYS A 216 -14.63 3.11 -2.37
C CYS A 216 -13.81 3.31 -1.08
N GLN A 217 -12.51 3.02 -1.11
CA GLN A 217 -11.62 3.21 0.03
C GLN A 217 -11.51 4.70 0.40
N LEU A 218 -11.32 5.59 -0.59
CA LEU A 218 -11.29 7.03 -0.37
C LEU A 218 -12.60 7.53 0.24
N GLN A 219 -13.75 7.06 -0.27
CA GLN A 219 -15.06 7.43 0.27
C GLN A 219 -15.24 6.99 1.72
N ARG A 220 -14.81 5.77 2.06
CA ARG A 220 -14.89 5.23 3.42
C ARG A 220 -14.03 6.02 4.41
N CYS A 221 -12.83 6.43 4.01
CA CYS A 221 -11.89 7.12 4.89
C CYS A 221 -12.09 8.65 4.93
N ARG A 222 -12.87 9.23 4.02
CA ARG A 222 -12.97 10.69 3.83
C ARG A 222 -13.37 11.47 5.08
N SER A 223 -14.18 10.90 5.96
CA SER A 223 -14.64 11.58 7.18
C SER A 223 -13.56 11.70 8.26
N ILE A 224 -12.56 10.82 8.25
CA ILE A 224 -11.53 10.71 9.28
C ILE A 224 -10.22 11.40 8.84
N LEU A 225 -10.00 11.47 7.52
CA LEU A 225 -8.78 12.02 6.93
C LEU A 225 -8.73 13.56 7.06
N CYS A 226 -7.52 14.08 7.31
CA CYS A 226 -7.26 15.53 7.26
C CYS A 226 -7.33 16.04 5.81
N ARG A 227 -7.50 17.37 5.62
CA ARG A 227 -7.57 17.98 4.28
C ARG A 227 -6.33 17.67 3.42
N GLU A 228 -5.15 17.66 4.01
CA GLU A 228 -3.89 17.31 3.34
C GLU A 228 -3.90 15.85 2.87
N GLU A 229 -4.30 14.91 3.74
CA GLU A 229 -4.37 13.49 3.41
C GLU A 229 -5.41 13.20 2.32
N VAL A 230 -6.58 13.86 2.38
CA VAL A 230 -7.60 13.77 1.34
C VAL A 230 -7.04 14.25 -0.01
N LEU A 231 -6.31 15.38 -0.01
CA LEU A 231 -5.68 15.90 -1.23
C LEU A 231 -4.63 14.92 -1.79
N LEU A 232 -3.78 14.36 -0.92
CA LEU A 232 -2.76 13.37 -1.30
C LEU A 232 -3.40 12.10 -1.89
N ARG A 233 -4.49 11.59 -1.30
CA ARG A 233 -5.21 10.41 -1.80
C ARG A 233 -5.94 10.67 -3.12
N ILE A 234 -6.49 11.87 -3.31
CA ILE A 234 -7.08 12.27 -4.60
C ILE A 234 -5.98 12.34 -5.67
N LEU A 235 -4.83 12.93 -5.34
CA LEU A 235 -3.70 13.03 -6.27
C LEU A 235 -3.13 11.64 -6.60
N GLU A 236 -3.02 10.75 -5.62
CA GLU A 236 -2.69 9.34 -5.82
C GLU A 236 -3.65 8.67 -6.81
N LEU A 237 -4.97 8.83 -6.62
CA LEU A 237 -5.98 8.25 -7.51
C LEU A 237 -5.89 8.80 -8.94
N VAL A 238 -5.66 10.11 -9.10
CA VAL A 238 -5.49 10.76 -10.41
C VAL A 238 -4.26 10.20 -11.13
N VAL A 239 -3.11 10.16 -10.44
CA VAL A 239 -1.86 9.64 -11.02
C VAL A 239 -2.00 8.15 -11.32
N LEU A 240 -2.62 7.36 -10.43
CA LEU A 240 -2.89 5.95 -10.67
C LEU A 240 -3.76 5.75 -11.92
N THR A 241 -4.84 6.51 -12.06
CA THR A 241 -5.72 6.44 -13.25
C THR A 241 -4.94 6.76 -14.53
N LEU A 242 -4.06 7.76 -14.48
CA LEU A 242 -3.19 8.15 -15.59
C LEU A 242 -2.17 7.03 -15.94
N VAL A 243 -1.53 6.41 -14.94
CA VAL A 243 -0.64 5.26 -15.16
C VAL A 243 -1.42 4.09 -15.79
N LEU A 244 -2.56 3.70 -15.20
CA LEU A 244 -3.34 2.57 -15.68
C LEU A 244 -3.85 2.78 -17.11
N SER A 245 -4.34 3.98 -17.43
CA SER A 245 -4.75 4.33 -18.79
C SER A 245 -3.58 4.32 -19.77
N SER A 246 -2.41 4.82 -19.40
CA SER A 246 -1.21 4.78 -20.25
C SER A 246 -0.72 3.36 -20.52
N VAL A 247 -0.83 2.46 -19.54
CA VAL A 247 -0.53 1.03 -19.73
C VAL A 247 -1.51 0.40 -20.70
N LEU A 248 -2.81 0.69 -20.58
CA LEU A 248 -3.82 0.20 -21.53
C LEU A 248 -3.57 0.70 -22.96
N VAL A 249 -3.24 2.00 -23.13
CA VAL A 249 -2.86 2.55 -24.43
C VAL A 249 -1.63 1.83 -24.98
N THR A 250 -0.62 1.59 -24.15
CA THR A 250 0.58 0.84 -24.55
C THR A 250 0.21 -0.57 -25.04
N ILE A 251 -0.63 -1.31 -24.30
CA ILE A 251 -1.08 -2.65 -24.71
C ILE A 251 -1.82 -2.62 -26.05
N VAL A 252 -2.71 -1.64 -26.24
CA VAL A 252 -3.51 -1.50 -27.47
C VAL A 252 -2.62 -1.14 -28.67
N GLU A 253 -1.65 -0.26 -28.49
CA GLU A 253 -0.73 0.19 -29.54
C GLU A 253 0.36 -0.84 -29.87
N LEU A 254 0.81 -1.62 -28.88
CA LEU A 254 1.84 -2.65 -29.09
C LEU A 254 1.32 -3.82 -29.93
N ALA A 255 0.03 -4.11 -29.86
CA ALA A 255 -0.53 -5.27 -30.53
C ALA A 255 -0.62 -5.18 -32.07
N PRO A 256 -1.00 -4.04 -32.70
CA PRO A 256 -0.95 -3.88 -34.16
C PRO A 256 0.43 -3.49 -34.68
N SER A 257 1.28 -2.81 -33.89
CA SER A 257 2.61 -2.37 -34.34
C SER A 257 3.57 -3.53 -34.61
N VAL A 258 3.42 -4.66 -33.92
CA VAL A 258 4.12 -5.92 -34.23
C VAL A 258 3.79 -6.43 -35.64
N ALA A 259 2.62 -6.11 -36.19
CA ALA A 259 2.21 -6.57 -37.52
C ALA A 259 2.68 -5.66 -38.66
N VAL A 260 2.87 -4.36 -38.41
CA VAL A 260 3.11 -3.35 -39.48
C VAL A 260 4.54 -2.79 -39.46
N GLY A 261 5.30 -3.02 -38.40
CA GLY A 261 6.70 -2.56 -38.31
C GLY A 261 6.87 -1.04 -38.18
N ASP A 262 5.77 -0.30 -38.05
CA ASP A 262 5.80 1.14 -37.79
C ASP A 262 5.99 1.33 -36.28
N GLY A 263 7.16 1.85 -35.90
CA GLY A 263 7.58 2.00 -34.51
C GLY A 263 6.58 2.88 -33.76
N GLY A 264 5.81 2.29 -32.85
CA GLY A 264 4.72 2.93 -32.13
C GLY A 264 5.19 4.12 -31.27
N ARG A 265 5.34 5.30 -31.89
CA ARG A 265 5.71 6.54 -31.20
C ARG A 265 4.77 6.85 -30.03
N TYR A 266 3.49 6.49 -30.17
CA TYR A 266 2.49 6.62 -29.11
C TYR A 266 2.73 5.66 -27.94
N ALA A 267 3.20 4.43 -28.19
CA ALA A 267 3.57 3.50 -27.14
C ALA A 267 4.76 4.01 -26.31
N GLY A 268 5.76 4.62 -26.96
CA GLY A 268 6.88 5.27 -26.27
C GLY A 268 6.43 6.44 -25.38
N ILE A 269 5.57 7.33 -25.89
CA ILE A 269 5.02 8.43 -25.09
C ILE A 269 4.19 7.89 -23.92
N ALA A 270 3.32 6.92 -24.16
CA ALA A 270 2.49 6.30 -23.13
C ALA A 270 3.36 5.64 -22.05
N GLY A 271 4.44 4.96 -22.43
CA GLY A 271 5.39 4.37 -21.50
C GLY A 271 6.12 5.42 -20.66
N VAL A 272 6.58 6.54 -21.23
CA VAL A 272 7.18 7.65 -20.47
C VAL A 272 6.18 8.24 -19.46
N VAL A 273 4.92 8.40 -19.85
CA VAL A 273 3.83 8.86 -18.98
C VAL A 273 3.59 7.86 -17.84
N ALA A 274 3.55 6.56 -18.14
CA ALA A 274 3.40 5.50 -17.15
C ALA A 274 4.54 5.51 -16.12
N GLY A 275 5.79 5.52 -16.59
CA GLY A 275 6.97 5.50 -15.73
C GLY A 275 7.07 6.76 -14.87
N THR A 276 6.79 7.94 -15.43
CA THR A 276 6.75 9.21 -14.68
C THR A 276 5.66 9.17 -13.60
N GLY A 277 4.49 8.63 -13.94
CA GLY A 277 3.39 8.46 -12.98
C GLY A 277 3.75 7.51 -11.84
N ILE A 278 4.47 6.41 -12.11
CA ILE A 278 4.95 5.49 -11.07
C ILE A 278 5.96 6.18 -10.14
N CYS A 279 6.90 6.97 -10.69
CA CYS A 279 7.81 7.78 -9.89
C CYS A 279 7.06 8.79 -9.01
N ALA A 280 6.03 9.44 -9.56
CA ALA A 280 5.18 10.38 -8.82
C ALA A 280 4.39 9.67 -7.70
N LEU A 281 3.84 8.47 -7.95
CA LEU A 281 3.18 7.65 -6.93
C LEU A 281 4.12 7.32 -5.76
N SER A 282 5.38 6.95 -6.06
CA SER A 282 6.39 6.75 -5.01
C SER A 282 6.60 8.01 -4.16
N ALA A 283 6.74 9.19 -4.79
CA ALA A 283 6.86 10.45 -4.05
C ALA A 283 5.61 10.80 -3.21
N LEU A 284 4.41 10.52 -3.74
CA LEU A 284 3.14 10.71 -3.02
C LEU A 284 3.02 9.77 -1.83
N HIS A 285 3.41 8.51 -1.98
CA HIS A 285 3.43 7.53 -0.90
C HIS A 285 4.43 7.92 0.20
N ALA A 286 5.61 8.42 -0.17
CA ALA A 286 6.56 8.98 0.78
C ALA A 286 5.96 10.16 1.57
N ARG A 287 5.24 11.06 0.87
CA ARG A 287 4.56 12.20 1.49
C ARG A 287 3.43 11.77 2.41
N MET A 288 2.63 10.79 2.01
CA MET A 288 1.57 10.23 2.86
C MET A 288 2.14 9.59 4.11
N ALA A 289 3.21 8.81 4.00
CA ALA A 289 3.85 8.22 5.18
C ALA A 289 4.41 9.27 6.15
N MET A 290 4.98 10.37 5.62
CA MET A 290 5.38 11.50 6.46
C MET A 290 4.18 12.17 7.13
N ALA A 291 3.04 12.31 6.45
CA ALA A 291 1.82 12.85 7.05
C ALA A 291 1.27 11.89 8.14
N GLU A 292 1.23 10.59 7.86
CA GLU A 292 0.78 9.55 8.81
C GLU A 292 1.68 9.53 10.07
N SER A 293 3.00 9.73 9.92
CA SER A 293 3.91 9.84 11.07
C SER A 293 3.65 11.07 11.96
N ARG A 294 2.98 12.12 11.44
CA ARG A 294 2.65 13.34 12.19
C ARG A 294 1.28 13.28 12.84
N PHE A 295 0.30 12.68 12.17
CA PHE A 295 -1.10 12.67 12.60
C PHE A 295 -1.56 11.35 13.22
N GLY A 296 -0.68 10.35 13.27
CA GLY A 296 -1.01 8.99 13.71
C GLY A 296 -1.59 8.14 12.59
N ALA A 297 -1.55 6.83 12.78
CA ALA A 297 -2.00 5.87 11.77
C ALA A 297 -3.49 6.06 11.45
N VAL A 298 -3.85 5.97 10.16
CA VAL A 298 -5.25 6.09 9.73
C VAL A 298 -6.11 4.96 10.30
N SER A 299 -5.54 3.76 10.45
CA SER A 299 -6.19 2.60 11.05
C SER A 299 -6.61 2.85 12.50
N GLU A 300 -5.73 3.43 13.31
CA GLU A 300 -6.01 3.77 14.72
C GLU A 300 -7.14 4.80 14.81
N ARG A 301 -7.06 5.87 14.00
CA ARG A 301 -8.11 6.90 13.96
C ARG A 301 -9.47 6.35 13.52
N LEU A 302 -9.47 5.41 12.57
CA LEU A 302 -10.68 4.76 12.09
C LEU A 302 -11.29 3.84 13.16
N LEU A 303 -10.46 3.09 13.87
CA LEU A 303 -10.89 2.24 14.98
C LEU A 303 -11.46 3.07 16.14
N ILE A 304 -10.81 4.19 16.50
CA ILE A 304 -11.33 5.12 17.52
C ILE A 304 -12.67 5.72 17.10
N ALA A 305 -12.82 6.10 15.82
CA ALA A 305 -14.08 6.61 15.29
C ALA A 305 -15.19 5.56 15.29
N GLU A 306 -14.88 4.31 14.92
CA GLU A 306 -15.82 3.19 14.95
C GLU A 306 -16.27 2.88 16.40
N MET A 307 -15.33 2.86 17.35
CA MET A 307 -15.63 2.69 18.79
C MET A 307 -16.49 3.83 19.34
N SER A 308 -16.20 5.09 18.97
CA SER A 308 -16.95 6.26 19.43
C SER A 308 -18.40 6.28 18.92
N CYS A 309 -18.67 5.70 17.74
CA CYS A 309 -20.02 5.56 17.22
C CYS A 309 -20.82 4.43 17.89
N GLN A 310 -20.16 3.50 18.58
CA GLN A 310 -20.79 2.34 19.21
C GLN A 310 -21.36 2.67 20.61
N ASP A 311 -21.13 3.88 21.12
CA ASP A 311 -21.58 4.35 22.43
C ASP A 311 -22.77 5.35 22.42
N PRO A 312 -24.00 4.94 22.06
CA PRO A 312 -25.18 5.78 22.31
C PRO A 312 -26.13 5.11 23.30
N GLY A 313 -25.76 4.97 24.58
CA GLY A 313 -26.71 4.94 25.71
C GLY A 313 -27.88 3.92 25.66
N THR A 314 -27.79 2.82 24.91
CA THR A 314 -28.86 1.81 24.76
C THR A 314 -28.67 0.57 25.64
N SER A 315 -28.02 0.70 26.79
CA SER A 315 -27.87 -0.41 27.77
C SER A 315 -28.72 -0.26 29.05
N LEU A 316 -29.67 0.67 29.14
CA LEU A 316 -30.48 0.81 30.37
C LEU A 316 -32.02 0.82 30.20
N ARG A 317 -32.59 0.43 29.05
CA ARG A 317 -34.05 0.46 28.88
C ARG A 317 -34.77 -0.70 28.18
N SER A 318 -34.15 -1.88 28.05
CA SER A 318 -34.82 -3.05 27.40
C SER A 318 -34.74 -4.37 28.17
N SER A 319 -34.56 -4.35 29.50
CA SER A 319 -34.71 -5.57 30.34
C SER A 319 -36.02 -5.62 31.12
N VAL A 320 -36.99 -4.74 30.85
CA VAL A 320 -38.31 -4.78 31.47
C VAL A 320 -39.36 -4.76 30.36
N ILE A 321 -40.09 -5.87 30.23
CA ILE A 321 -41.22 -6.14 29.32
C ILE A 321 -40.85 -6.84 27.99
N SER A 322 -40.66 -8.16 28.05
CA SER A 322 -41.42 -9.10 27.22
C SER A 322 -41.21 -10.53 27.71
N GLY A 323 -41.85 -10.82 28.85
CA GLY A 323 -42.48 -12.13 29.02
C GLY A 323 -43.82 -12.08 28.27
N VAL A 324 -43.81 -12.40 26.99
CA VAL A 324 -45.01 -12.76 26.22
C VAL A 324 -44.61 -13.96 25.40
N GLY A 325 -45.10 -15.13 25.80
CA GLY A 325 -44.98 -16.35 25.02
C GLY A 325 -45.63 -16.16 23.66
N LEU A 326 -44.94 -16.62 22.63
CA LEU A 326 -45.56 -16.89 21.35
C LEU A 326 -45.18 -18.31 20.93
N GLU A 327 -46.22 -19.13 20.83
CA GLU A 327 -46.18 -20.51 20.40
C GLU A 327 -45.63 -20.64 18.98
N VAL A 328 -44.86 -21.71 18.79
CA VAL A 328 -44.36 -22.16 17.50
C VAL A 328 -45.53 -22.78 16.72
N GLY A 329 -46.00 -22.07 15.69
CA GLY A 329 -46.90 -22.58 14.66
C GLY A 329 -46.37 -22.16 13.30
N GLY A 330 -46.16 -23.14 12.42
CA GLY A 330 -45.50 -22.96 11.12
C GLY A 330 -46.26 -22.09 10.12
N ASP A 331 -45.53 -21.56 9.14
CA ASP A 331 -45.66 -22.01 7.75
C ASP A 331 -44.69 -21.27 6.83
N LEU A 332 -44.21 -22.03 5.84
CA LEU A 332 -43.41 -21.60 4.71
C LEU A 332 -44.12 -20.52 3.88
N SER A 333 -43.44 -19.41 3.60
CA SER A 333 -43.66 -18.70 2.33
C SER A 333 -42.43 -17.88 1.92
N LEU A 334 -41.90 -18.24 0.75
CA LEU A 334 -40.96 -17.47 -0.05
C LEU A 334 -41.58 -16.12 -0.43
N SER A 335 -40.83 -15.03 -0.25
CA SER A 335 -41.06 -13.80 -1.02
C SER A 335 -39.76 -13.03 -1.21
N ALA A 336 -39.27 -13.10 -2.45
CA ALA A 336 -38.21 -12.26 -2.95
C ALA A 336 -38.71 -10.80 -3.07
N ARG A 337 -37.95 -9.85 -2.52
CA ARG A 337 -38.11 -8.44 -2.90
C ARG A 337 -36.80 -7.67 -2.77
N SER A 338 -36.19 -7.45 -3.93
CA SER A 338 -35.15 -6.48 -4.21
C SER A 338 -35.66 -5.05 -4.05
N GLY A 339 -34.91 -4.21 -3.36
CA GLY A 339 -35.09 -2.75 -3.34
C GLY A 339 -33.73 -2.05 -3.20
N PRO A 340 -33.46 -0.97 -3.97
CA PRO A 340 -32.20 -0.26 -3.91
C PRO A 340 -32.17 0.71 -2.72
N GLY A 341 -31.14 0.57 -1.88
CA GLY A 341 -30.90 1.42 -0.71
C GLY A 341 -30.54 2.85 -1.09
N SER A 342 -31.46 3.76 -0.80
CA SER A 342 -31.26 5.21 -0.74
C SER A 342 -30.34 5.55 0.44
N TRP A 343 -29.11 5.97 0.17
CA TRP A 343 -28.19 6.49 1.18
C TRP A 343 -28.62 7.91 1.55
N ARG A 344 -29.33 8.04 2.68
CA ARG A 344 -29.64 9.32 3.30
C ARG A 344 -28.34 9.97 3.78
N SER A 345 -28.10 11.17 3.27
CA SER A 345 -27.08 12.12 3.70
C SER A 345 -27.21 12.40 5.20
N GLY A 346 -26.25 11.90 5.98
CA GLY A 346 -26.10 12.17 7.40
C GLY A 346 -25.66 13.62 7.63
N ARG A 347 -26.46 14.35 8.41
CA ARG A 347 -26.21 15.72 8.84
C ARG A 347 -24.95 15.73 9.72
N MET A 348 -23.93 16.47 9.30
CA MET A 348 -22.68 16.68 10.04
C MET A 348 -23.00 17.38 11.37
N ILE A 349 -22.87 16.67 12.49
CA ILE A 349 -22.91 17.26 13.82
C ILE A 349 -21.55 17.88 14.07
N ARG A 350 -21.51 19.22 14.09
CA ARG A 350 -20.32 19.99 14.46
C ARG A 350 -20.17 19.88 15.98
N VAL A 351 -19.28 19.01 16.45
CA VAL A 351 -18.88 18.97 17.85
C VAL A 351 -18.08 20.25 18.12
N VAL A 352 -18.72 21.20 18.78
CA VAL A 352 -18.08 22.39 19.34
C VAL A 352 -17.36 21.91 20.60
N GLY A 353 -16.03 21.97 20.59
CA GLY A 353 -15.21 21.67 21.78
C GLY A 353 -15.56 22.62 22.92
N PRO A 354 -15.34 22.20 24.19
CA PRO A 354 -15.55 23.06 25.34
C PRO A 354 -14.68 24.32 25.23
N PRO A 355 -15.17 25.49 25.68
CA PRO A 355 -14.40 26.72 25.68
C PRO A 355 -13.19 26.59 26.60
N ASP A 356 -12.05 27.10 26.12
CA ASP A 356 -10.83 27.22 26.91
C ASP A 356 -11.11 27.98 28.21
N PRO A 357 -10.66 27.48 29.37
CA PRO A 357 -10.75 28.23 30.61
C PRO A 357 -9.79 29.43 30.54
N GLU A 358 -10.40 30.61 30.59
CA GLU A 358 -9.90 31.87 31.14
C GLU A 358 -8.40 31.92 31.44
N VAL A 359 -7.65 32.55 30.53
CA VAL A 359 -6.39 33.23 30.86
C VAL A 359 -6.77 34.46 31.68
N ALA A 360 -6.81 34.26 32.99
CA ALA A 360 -6.96 35.32 33.97
C ALA A 360 -5.71 36.22 33.99
N ASP A 361 -5.97 37.50 33.73
CA ASP A 361 -5.24 38.69 34.11
C ASP A 361 -4.03 38.53 35.04
N ALA A 362 -2.86 38.87 34.51
CA ALA A 362 -1.76 39.41 35.29
C ALA A 362 -1.28 40.71 34.64
N ALA A 363 -2.07 41.76 34.86
CA ALA A 363 -1.59 43.13 34.80
C ALA A 363 -0.61 43.35 35.96
N THR A 364 0.67 43.56 35.66
CA THR A 364 1.60 44.21 36.58
C THR A 364 2.22 45.40 35.88
N SER A 365 1.74 46.55 36.30
CA SER A 365 2.18 47.89 35.99
C SER A 365 3.58 48.19 36.55
N ALA A 366 4.30 49.00 35.78
CA ALA A 366 5.26 50.03 36.19
C ALA A 366 6.56 49.60 36.90
N GLU A 367 7.70 49.87 36.27
CA GLU A 367 8.61 50.90 36.80
C GLU A 367 9.59 51.39 35.72
N ALA A 368 9.68 52.72 35.62
CA ALA A 368 10.64 53.44 34.81
C ALA A 368 11.97 53.55 35.56
N SER A 369 13.09 53.37 34.86
CA SER A 369 14.40 53.90 35.26
C SER A 369 15.40 53.89 34.09
N GLU A 370 15.48 55.02 33.38
CA GLU A 370 16.78 55.64 33.06
C GLU A 370 17.43 56.16 34.35
N PRO A 371 18.73 56.57 34.42
CA PRO A 371 19.81 56.58 33.43
C PRO A 371 21.14 55.97 33.97
N GLN A 372 22.16 55.75 33.13
CA GLN A 372 23.50 56.34 33.33
C GLN A 372 24.52 55.99 32.24
N GLN A 373 25.27 57.02 31.89
CA GLN A 373 26.43 57.09 31.01
C GLN A 373 27.56 56.12 31.40
N MET A 374 28.27 55.60 30.39
CA MET A 374 29.73 55.64 30.36
C MET A 374 30.23 55.72 28.92
#